data_AF-S6GJJ8-F1
#
_entry.id   AF-S6GJJ8-F1
#
_cell.length_a   1.000
_cell.length_b   1.000
_cell.length_c   1.000
_cell.angle_alpha   90.00
_cell.angle_beta   90.00
_cell.angle_gamma   90.00
#
_symmetry.space_group_name_H-M   'P 1'
#
loop_
_entity.id
_entity.type
_entity.pdbx_description
1 polymer ?
#
loop_
_entity_poly.entity_id
_entity_poly.type
_entity_poly.pdbx_seq_one_letter_code
_entity_poly.pdbx_strand_id
1 'polypeptide(L)'
;MDKYNIDDLIYLMQRLREPEYGCPWDIKQDFSSIVPYTLEECYEVIDAIESKDWPHLAEELGDLLFQIIFYSQLAAEQQRFDLSDVIHILVDKLIRRHPHVFIDQQLHTRAKVTLSERQISDSWESIKQRERAAKKTPEQGLSSVLDDIPKALPALIRADKLQRRASKVGFDWDQITPVIEKIEEELAELKEAISSRNILNIKDEMGDVLFAQVNLARHLGVNAEEALRGTNQKFTRRFNYVEKQVVKAGRHWDDFSLSELDAYWDAAKKRGL
;
A
#
# COMPACT_ATOMS: atom_id res chain seq x y z
N MET A 1 -22.00 -7.30 29.06
CA MET A 1 -20.57 -6.95 29.23
C MET A 1 -20.39 -5.62 28.55
N ASP A 2 -19.87 -4.64 29.26
CA ASP A 2 -19.70 -3.29 28.72
C ASP A 2 -18.61 -3.30 27.65
N LYS A 3 -18.84 -2.53 26.57
CA LYS A 3 -17.88 -2.38 25.48
C LYS A 3 -16.95 -1.22 25.81
N TYR A 4 -15.65 -1.43 25.66
CA TYR A 4 -14.66 -0.35 25.72
C TYR A 4 -14.85 0.64 24.58
N ASN A 5 -14.49 1.90 24.82
CA ASN A 5 -14.51 2.99 23.86
C ASN A 5 -13.08 3.54 23.65
N ILE A 6 -12.98 4.63 22.87
CA ILE A 6 -11.68 5.20 22.51
C ILE A 6 -10.94 5.80 23.73
N ASP A 7 -11.66 6.36 24.69
CA ASP A 7 -11.06 6.94 25.90
C ASP A 7 -10.43 5.83 26.77
N ASP A 8 -11.07 4.66 26.83
CA ASP A 8 -10.51 3.49 27.50
C ASP A 8 -9.20 3.03 26.84
N LEU A 9 -9.14 3.06 25.50
CA LEU A 9 -7.95 2.67 24.74
C LEU A 9 -6.79 3.67 24.92
N ILE A 10 -7.10 4.97 24.95
CA ILE A 10 -6.11 6.02 25.26
C ILE A 10 -5.56 5.81 26.66
N TYR A 11 -6.43 5.60 27.64
CA TYR A 11 -6.03 5.35 29.03
C TYR A 11 -5.20 4.08 29.17
N LEU A 12 -5.58 3.01 28.47
CA LEU A 12 -4.82 1.75 28.42
C LEU A 12 -3.40 2.00 27.92
N MET A 13 -3.23 2.73 26.81
CA MET A 13 -1.91 3.03 26.26
C MET A 13 -1.06 3.87 27.23
N GLN A 14 -1.66 4.87 27.89
CA GLN A 14 -0.98 5.66 28.92
C GLN A 14 -0.47 4.76 30.06
N ARG A 15 -1.29 3.81 30.51
CA ARG A 15 -0.92 2.84 31.55
C ARG A 15 0.18 1.89 31.10
N LEU A 16 0.15 1.41 29.85
CA LEU A 16 1.21 0.55 29.30
C LEU A 16 2.56 1.27 29.23
N ARG A 17 2.56 2.58 28.98
CA ARG A 17 3.79 3.37 28.83
C ARG A 17 4.20 4.18 30.07
N GLU A 18 3.50 3.99 31.19
CA GLU A 18 3.82 4.70 32.43
C GLU A 18 5.20 4.27 32.96
N PRO A 19 6.12 5.20 33.28
CA PRO A 19 7.51 4.86 33.60
C PRO A 19 7.72 3.88 34.77
N GLU A 20 6.84 3.90 35.78
CA GLU A 20 7.00 3.11 37.01
C GLU A 20 6.23 1.77 36.96
N TYR A 21 5.04 1.76 36.36
CA TYR A 21 4.11 0.62 36.39
C TYR A 21 3.79 0.03 35.02
N GLY A 22 4.29 0.64 33.96
CA GLY A 22 4.02 0.21 32.59
C GLY A 22 4.78 -1.05 32.19
N CYS A 23 4.48 -1.52 30.99
CA CYS A 23 5.15 -2.64 30.38
C CYS A 23 6.57 -2.21 29.92
N PRO A 24 7.64 -2.92 30.34
CA PRO A 24 9.01 -2.57 29.96
C PRO A 24 9.27 -2.62 28.44
N TRP A 25 8.51 -3.42 27.70
CA TRP A 25 8.62 -3.46 26.24
C TRP A 25 8.01 -2.21 25.62
N ASP A 26 6.78 -1.84 26.03
CA ASP A 26 6.08 -0.67 25.51
C ASP A 26 6.90 0.60 25.81
N ILE A 27 7.30 0.82 27.07
CA ILE A 27 8.07 1.99 27.50
C ILE A 27 9.32 2.24 26.63
N LYS A 28 10.01 1.16 26.20
CA LYS A 28 11.25 1.26 25.42
C LYS A 28 11.04 1.63 23.95
N GLN A 29 9.82 1.52 23.42
CA GLN A 29 9.58 1.82 22.01
C GLN A 29 9.67 3.33 21.73
N ASP A 30 10.10 3.64 20.52
CA ASP A 30 10.10 4.96 19.90
C ASP A 30 9.39 4.95 18.52
N PHE A 31 9.26 6.12 17.88
CA PHE A 31 8.61 6.24 16.57
C PHE A 31 9.18 5.30 15.51
N SER A 32 10.49 5.06 15.50
CA SER A 32 11.14 4.25 14.47
C SER A 32 10.91 2.76 14.71
N SER A 33 10.94 2.34 15.97
CA SER A 33 10.71 0.94 16.37
C SER A 33 9.29 0.45 16.07
N ILE A 34 8.30 1.35 15.99
CA ILE A 34 6.89 1.00 15.70
C ILE A 34 6.60 0.87 14.20
N VAL A 35 7.45 1.43 13.32
CA VAL A 35 7.23 1.40 11.86
C VAL A 35 7.06 -0.01 11.28
N PRO A 36 7.91 -1.01 11.62
CA PRO A 36 7.75 -2.36 11.09
C PRO A 36 6.39 -2.97 11.44
N TYR A 37 5.95 -2.83 12.70
CA TYR A 37 4.66 -3.33 13.16
C TYR A 37 3.50 -2.64 12.43
N THR A 38 3.59 -1.31 12.22
CA THR A 38 2.57 -0.59 11.45
C THR A 38 2.43 -1.12 10.02
N LEU A 39 3.54 -1.51 9.40
CA LEU A 39 3.51 -2.12 8.07
C LEU A 39 2.89 -3.52 8.11
N GLU A 40 3.28 -4.34 9.10
CA GLU A 40 2.69 -5.66 9.34
C GLU A 40 1.16 -5.58 9.48
N GLU A 41 0.63 -4.78 10.42
CA GLU A 41 -0.83 -4.68 10.62
C GLU A 41 -1.56 -4.17 9.38
N CYS A 42 -0.92 -3.28 8.58
CA CYS A 42 -1.51 -2.85 7.32
C CYS A 42 -1.66 -4.02 6.33
N TYR A 43 -0.69 -4.95 6.30
CA TYR A 43 -0.73 -6.11 5.42
C TYR A 43 -1.67 -7.19 5.95
N GLU A 44 -1.78 -7.39 7.27
CA GLU A 44 -2.75 -8.32 7.87
C GLU A 44 -4.20 -7.85 7.62
N VAL A 45 -4.48 -6.55 7.74
CA VAL A 45 -5.78 -5.97 7.31
C VAL A 45 -6.07 -6.28 5.84
N ILE A 46 -5.06 -6.16 4.96
CA ILE A 46 -5.21 -6.47 3.54
C ILE A 46 -5.50 -7.96 3.36
N ASP A 47 -4.77 -8.85 4.03
CA ASP A 47 -4.97 -10.30 3.93
C ASP A 47 -6.35 -10.73 4.43
N ALA A 48 -6.81 -10.19 5.57
CA ALA A 48 -8.15 -10.45 6.10
C ALA A 48 -9.27 -10.01 5.12
N ILE A 49 -9.10 -8.88 4.43
CA ILE A 49 -10.06 -8.43 3.39
C ILE A 49 -10.01 -9.36 2.17
N GLU A 50 -8.82 -9.68 1.67
CA GLU A 50 -8.64 -10.50 0.46
C GLU A 50 -9.13 -11.95 0.68
N SER A 51 -8.93 -12.50 1.89
CA SER A 51 -9.43 -13.81 2.32
C SER A 51 -10.91 -13.81 2.73
N LYS A 52 -11.52 -12.63 2.89
CA LYS A 52 -12.89 -12.41 3.40
C LYS A 52 -13.11 -12.95 4.81
N ASP A 53 -12.06 -12.94 5.64
CA ASP A 53 -12.13 -13.26 7.05
C ASP A 53 -12.60 -12.05 7.86
N TRP A 54 -13.92 -11.83 7.89
CA TRP A 54 -14.51 -10.67 8.57
C TRP A 54 -14.28 -10.65 10.09
N PRO A 55 -14.31 -11.78 10.81
CA PRO A 55 -13.91 -11.82 12.21
C PRO A 55 -12.47 -11.35 12.41
N HIS A 56 -11.52 -11.87 11.64
CA HIS A 56 -10.11 -11.50 11.76
C HIS A 56 -9.87 -10.05 11.35
N LEU A 57 -10.57 -9.54 10.33
CA LEU A 57 -10.50 -8.12 9.94
C LEU A 57 -10.79 -7.16 11.11
N ALA A 58 -11.72 -7.53 12.00
CA ALA A 58 -12.03 -6.68 13.16
C ALA A 58 -10.88 -6.63 14.18
N GLU A 59 -10.13 -7.72 14.32
CA GLU A 59 -8.91 -7.82 15.14
C GLU A 59 -7.80 -6.97 14.53
N GLU A 60 -7.49 -7.16 13.25
CA GLU A 60 -6.42 -6.45 12.54
C GLU A 60 -6.67 -4.93 12.44
N LEU A 61 -7.93 -4.51 12.28
CA LEU A 61 -8.29 -3.09 12.35
C LEU A 61 -8.07 -2.50 13.75
N GLY A 62 -8.25 -3.32 14.79
CA GLY A 62 -7.94 -2.98 16.17
C GLY A 62 -6.44 -2.80 16.38
N ASP A 63 -5.63 -3.71 15.87
CA ASP A 63 -4.17 -3.65 15.98
C ASP A 63 -3.59 -2.47 15.18
N LEU A 64 -4.10 -2.22 13.97
CA LEU A 64 -3.74 -1.02 13.21
C LEU A 64 -4.15 0.27 13.94
N LEU A 65 -5.33 0.29 14.59
CA LEU A 65 -5.74 1.43 15.43
C LEU A 65 -4.80 1.58 16.63
N PHE A 66 -4.38 0.49 17.26
CA PHE A 66 -3.44 0.49 18.37
C PHE A 66 -2.11 1.16 17.98
N GLN A 67 -1.60 0.93 16.77
CA GLN A 67 -0.40 1.63 16.26
C GLN A 67 -0.60 3.16 16.21
N ILE A 68 -1.77 3.64 15.77
CA ILE A 68 -2.10 5.08 15.73
C ILE A 68 -2.13 5.66 17.16
N ILE A 69 -2.72 4.94 18.11
CA ILE A 69 -2.76 5.31 19.53
C ILE A 69 -1.34 5.36 20.11
N PHE A 70 -0.49 4.40 19.76
CA PHE A 70 0.90 4.33 20.19
C PHE A 70 1.70 5.56 19.73
N TYR A 71 1.63 5.92 18.45
CA TYR A 71 2.28 7.13 17.93
C TYR A 71 1.76 8.40 18.58
N SER A 72 0.45 8.48 18.81
CA SER A 72 -0.18 9.64 19.45
C SER A 72 0.27 9.78 20.90
N GLN A 73 0.43 8.67 21.63
CA GLN A 73 0.95 8.66 22.99
C GLN A 73 2.44 9.08 23.03
N LEU A 74 3.29 8.54 22.16
CA LEU A 74 4.68 8.94 22.02
C LEU A 74 4.83 10.44 21.72
N ALA A 75 3.96 10.98 20.87
CA ALA A 75 3.95 12.40 20.52
C ALA A 75 3.49 13.28 21.70
N ALA A 76 2.50 12.82 22.47
CA ALA A 76 2.02 13.50 23.66
C ALA A 76 3.09 13.54 24.76
N GLU A 77 3.80 12.43 24.99
CA GLU A 77 4.96 12.35 25.90
C GLU A 77 6.04 13.38 25.55
N GLN A 78 6.20 13.69 24.27
CA GLN A 78 7.16 14.67 23.75
C GLN A 78 6.56 16.07 23.55
N GLN A 79 5.33 16.33 23.99
CA GLN A 79 4.63 17.62 23.84
C GLN A 79 4.57 18.10 22.37
N ARG A 80 4.40 17.19 21.42
CA ARG A 80 4.37 17.51 19.98
C ARG A 80 2.94 17.65 19.45
N PHE A 81 2.12 16.64 19.69
CA PHE A 81 0.71 16.55 19.35
C PHE A 81 0.13 15.34 20.09
N ASP A 82 -1.20 15.26 20.18
CA ASP A 82 -1.90 14.09 20.73
C ASP A 82 -2.92 13.48 19.75
N LEU A 83 -3.71 12.52 20.21
CA LEU A 83 -4.73 11.89 19.38
C LEU A 83 -5.82 12.88 18.94
N SER A 84 -6.17 13.85 19.80
CA SER A 84 -7.18 14.87 19.49
C SER A 84 -6.71 15.74 18.33
N ASP A 85 -5.43 16.11 18.31
CA ASP A 85 -4.83 16.84 17.18
C ASP A 85 -4.88 16.03 15.90
N VAL A 86 -4.55 14.73 15.95
CA VAL A 86 -4.60 13.82 14.79
C VAL A 86 -6.02 13.74 14.22
N ILE A 87 -7.02 13.54 15.09
CA ILE A 87 -8.44 13.51 14.72
C ILE A 87 -8.87 14.85 14.13
N HIS A 88 -8.52 15.97 14.78
CA HIS A 88 -8.87 17.31 14.31
C HIS A 88 -8.32 17.59 12.91
N ILE A 89 -7.02 17.31 12.69
CA ILE A 89 -6.36 17.46 11.39
C ILE A 89 -7.03 16.60 10.32
N LEU A 90 -7.45 15.38 10.68
CA LEU A 90 -8.16 14.49 9.76
C LEU A 90 -9.55 15.04 9.40
N VAL A 91 -10.35 15.41 10.40
CA VAL A 91 -11.73 15.88 10.24
C VAL A 91 -11.76 17.19 9.46
N ASP A 92 -10.97 18.19 9.84
CA ASP A 92 -10.87 19.48 9.12
C ASP A 92 -10.50 19.26 7.64
N LYS A 93 -9.48 18.42 7.39
CA LYS A 93 -9.04 18.08 6.03
C LYS A 93 -10.14 17.38 5.22
N LEU A 94 -10.89 16.47 5.82
CA LEU A 94 -11.96 15.74 5.11
C LEU A 94 -13.17 16.64 4.83
N ILE A 95 -13.52 17.53 5.74
CA ILE A 95 -14.55 18.55 5.53
C ILE A 95 -14.19 19.42 4.32
N ARG A 96 -12.97 19.97 4.30
CA ARG A 96 -12.49 20.83 3.19
C ARG A 96 -12.40 20.10 1.85
N ARG A 97 -12.10 18.80 1.86
CA ARG A 97 -11.97 17.97 0.64
C ARG A 97 -13.28 17.39 0.13
N HIS A 98 -14.38 17.49 0.88
CA HIS A 98 -15.71 17.03 0.46
C HIS A 98 -16.75 18.15 0.53
N PRO A 99 -16.56 19.28 -0.19
CA PRO A 99 -17.52 20.40 -0.17
C PRO A 99 -18.90 20.03 -0.72
N HIS A 100 -18.98 18.95 -1.50
CA HIS A 100 -20.23 18.39 -2.02
C HIS A 100 -21.02 17.59 -0.96
N VAL A 101 -20.38 17.17 0.13
CA VAL A 101 -21.01 16.52 1.29
C VAL A 101 -21.23 17.54 2.42
N PHE A 102 -20.19 18.32 2.72
CA PHE A 102 -20.17 19.32 3.80
C PHE A 102 -20.28 20.73 3.22
N ILE A 103 -21.52 21.20 3.04
CA ILE A 103 -21.79 22.56 2.57
C ILE A 103 -21.19 23.56 3.57
N ASP A 104 -20.65 24.67 3.05
CA ASP A 104 -20.03 25.74 3.83
C ASP A 104 -18.90 25.26 4.76
N GLN A 105 -18.33 24.08 4.49
CA GLN A 105 -17.28 23.46 5.29
C GLN A 105 -17.70 23.22 6.74
N GLN A 106 -18.95 22.82 6.96
CA GLN A 106 -19.49 22.52 8.28
C GLN A 106 -19.82 21.04 8.42
N LEU A 107 -19.31 20.40 9.48
CA LEU A 107 -19.44 18.96 9.74
C LEU A 107 -20.90 18.47 9.79
N HIS A 108 -21.81 19.28 10.33
CA HIS A 108 -23.20 18.89 10.57
C HIS A 108 -24.18 19.30 9.45
N THR A 109 -23.68 19.86 8.35
CA THR A 109 -24.52 20.16 7.18
C THR A 109 -24.84 18.88 6.39
N ARG A 110 -25.93 18.91 5.64
CA ARG A 110 -26.35 17.79 4.78
C ARG A 110 -26.79 18.31 3.43
N ALA A 111 -26.23 17.73 2.38
CA ALA A 111 -26.58 18.01 0.98
C ALA A 111 -26.92 16.71 0.27
N LYS A 112 -27.85 16.78 -0.69
CA LYS A 112 -27.94 15.72 -1.70
C LYS A 112 -26.82 15.95 -2.71
N VAL A 113 -25.91 14.97 -2.86
CA VAL A 113 -24.87 15.02 -3.87
C VAL A 113 -25.51 14.89 -5.25
N THR A 114 -25.32 15.89 -6.11
CA THR A 114 -25.84 15.94 -7.49
C THR A 114 -24.73 15.81 -8.54
N LEU A 115 -23.47 15.79 -8.11
CA LEU A 115 -22.30 15.69 -8.98
C LEU A 115 -22.07 14.24 -9.42
N SER A 116 -21.55 14.07 -10.64
CA SER A 116 -21.06 12.78 -11.11
C SER A 116 -19.73 12.40 -10.44
N GLU A 117 -19.39 11.11 -10.43
CA GLU A 117 -18.13 10.60 -9.89
C GLU A 117 -16.89 11.30 -10.47
N ARG A 118 -16.91 11.58 -11.78
CA ARG A 118 -15.83 12.30 -12.46
C ARG A 118 -15.66 13.72 -11.90
N GLN A 119 -16.76 14.45 -11.74
CA GLN A 119 -16.72 15.81 -11.19
C GLN A 119 -16.22 15.84 -9.74
N ILE A 120 -16.59 14.82 -8.95
CA ILE A 120 -16.10 14.68 -7.57
C ILE A 120 -14.60 14.41 -7.55
N SER A 121 -14.13 13.49 -8.38
CA SER A 121 -12.70 13.16 -8.52
C SER A 121 -11.87 14.37 -8.95
N ASP A 122 -12.32 15.10 -9.97
CA ASP A 122 -11.64 16.30 -10.49
C ASP A 122 -11.57 17.40 -9.42
N SER A 123 -12.67 17.62 -8.69
CA SER A 123 -12.74 18.57 -7.57
C SER A 123 -11.75 18.21 -6.46
N TRP A 124 -11.71 16.94 -6.06
CA TRP A 124 -10.83 16.44 -5.01
C TRP A 124 -9.36 16.61 -5.36
N GLU A 125 -8.97 16.28 -6.60
CA GLU A 125 -7.59 16.46 -7.04
C GLU A 125 -7.20 17.95 -7.12
N SER A 126 -8.11 18.82 -7.59
CA SER A 126 -7.90 20.28 -7.60
C SER A 126 -7.68 20.84 -6.19
N ILE A 127 -8.49 20.42 -5.21
CA ILE A 127 -8.33 20.82 -3.80
C ILE A 127 -6.95 20.38 -3.28
N LYS A 128 -6.55 19.13 -3.52
CA LYS A 128 -5.23 18.62 -3.12
C LYS A 128 -4.07 19.40 -3.75
N GLN A 129 -4.19 19.79 -5.02
CA GLN A 129 -3.17 20.61 -5.69
C GLN A 129 -3.03 21.97 -5.03
N ARG A 130 -4.15 22.65 -4.73
CA ARG A 130 -4.15 23.94 -4.03
C ARG A 130 -3.56 23.84 -2.62
N GLU A 131 -3.93 22.82 -1.85
CA GLU A 131 -3.36 22.59 -0.51
C GLU A 131 -1.84 22.37 -0.55
N ARG A 132 -1.35 21.60 -1.53
CA ARG A 132 0.09 21.39 -1.73
C ARG A 132 0.80 22.69 -2.10
N ALA A 133 0.21 23.53 -2.94
CA ALA A 133 0.78 24.83 -3.29
C ALA A 133 0.84 25.77 -2.08
N ALA A 134 -0.19 25.76 -1.21
CA ALA A 134 -0.26 26.62 -0.03
C ALA A 134 0.70 26.23 1.11
N LYS A 135 1.14 24.96 1.17
CA LYS A 135 2.10 24.48 2.18
C LYS A 135 3.57 24.78 1.83
N LYS A 136 3.86 25.36 0.67
CA LYS A 136 5.23 25.66 0.23
C LYS A 136 5.71 26.97 0.84
N THR A 137 6.85 26.94 1.51
CA THR A 137 7.59 28.15 1.88
C THR A 137 8.41 28.66 0.69
N PRO A 138 8.57 29.99 0.51
CA PRO A 138 9.35 30.57 -0.60
C PRO A 138 10.83 30.12 -0.66
N GLU A 139 11.37 29.56 0.43
CA GLU A 139 12.76 29.09 0.54
C GLU A 139 12.98 27.68 -0.03
N GLN A 140 11.91 26.91 -0.26
CA GLN A 140 11.99 25.67 -1.02
C GLN A 140 11.97 26.06 -2.50
N GLY A 141 13.11 25.97 -3.18
CA GLY A 141 13.26 26.32 -4.60
C GLY A 141 12.30 25.59 -5.55
N LEU A 142 12.55 25.63 -6.86
CA LEU A 142 11.72 24.99 -7.90
C LEU A 142 11.36 23.54 -7.50
N SER A 143 10.12 23.32 -7.06
CA SER A 143 9.67 22.00 -6.60
C SER A 143 9.66 21.02 -7.76
N SER A 144 10.25 19.84 -7.57
CA SER A 144 10.18 18.77 -8.56
C SER A 144 8.73 18.31 -8.71
N VAL A 145 8.33 17.98 -9.94
CA VAL A 145 7.00 17.41 -10.23
C VAL A 145 6.74 16.17 -9.36
N LEU A 146 7.79 15.44 -8.99
CA LEU A 146 7.75 14.17 -8.27
C LEU A 146 7.84 14.30 -6.74
N ASP A 147 7.88 15.52 -6.20
CA ASP A 147 7.91 15.74 -4.74
C ASP A 147 6.67 15.15 -4.04
N ASP A 148 6.77 14.93 -2.72
CA ASP A 148 5.72 14.37 -1.84
C ASP A 148 5.31 12.91 -2.09
N ILE A 149 6.06 12.13 -2.88
CA ILE A 149 5.82 10.68 -3.01
C ILE A 149 6.65 9.96 -1.92
N PRO A 150 6.02 9.30 -0.92
CA PRO A 150 6.76 8.68 0.17
C PRO A 150 7.73 7.61 -0.33
N LYS A 151 8.98 7.68 0.14
CA LYS A 151 10.06 6.76 -0.26
C LYS A 151 9.85 5.33 0.25
N ALA A 152 9.15 5.18 1.38
CA ALA A 152 8.86 3.90 2.01
C ALA A 152 7.69 3.12 1.38
N LEU A 153 7.09 3.62 0.29
CA LEU A 153 6.04 2.86 -0.41
C LEU A 153 6.64 1.61 -1.07
N PRO A 154 5.86 0.49 -1.14
CA PRO A 154 6.21 -0.64 -1.99
C PRO A 154 6.54 -0.20 -3.41
N ALA A 155 7.51 -0.87 -4.03
CA ALA A 155 8.12 -0.43 -5.28
C ALA A 155 7.09 -0.24 -6.41
N LEU A 156 6.14 -1.17 -6.57
CA LEU A 156 5.12 -1.08 -7.64
C LEU A 156 4.13 0.06 -7.37
N ILE A 157 3.70 0.25 -6.12
CA ILE A 157 2.85 1.39 -5.72
C ILE A 157 3.56 2.72 -5.96
N ARG A 158 4.86 2.78 -5.61
CA ARG A 158 5.67 3.98 -5.81
C ARG A 158 5.83 4.30 -7.29
N ALA A 159 6.11 3.29 -8.12
CA ALA A 159 6.22 3.43 -9.57
C ALA A 159 4.90 3.95 -10.19
N ASP A 160 3.75 3.36 -9.84
CA ASP A 160 2.44 3.83 -10.31
C ASP A 160 2.22 5.31 -9.94
N LYS A 161 2.52 5.71 -8.70
CA LYS A 161 2.38 7.11 -8.27
C LYS A 161 3.32 8.05 -9.01
N LEU A 162 4.58 7.66 -9.25
CA LEU A 162 5.54 8.45 -10.03
C LEU A 162 5.02 8.69 -11.44
N GLN A 163 4.53 7.64 -12.11
CA GLN A 163 4.01 7.71 -13.46
C GLN A 163 2.72 8.55 -13.55
N ARG A 164 1.78 8.39 -12.61
CA ARG A 164 0.57 9.25 -12.53
C ARG A 164 0.90 10.71 -12.26
N ARG A 165 2.03 10.99 -11.62
CA ARG A 165 2.47 12.36 -11.36
C ARG A 165 3.10 12.97 -12.60
N ALA A 166 3.91 12.20 -13.33
CA ALA A 166 4.46 12.61 -14.62
C ALA A 166 3.36 12.83 -15.68
N SER A 167 2.34 11.98 -15.71
CA SER A 167 1.24 12.14 -16.68
C SER A 167 0.45 13.44 -16.50
N LYS A 168 0.34 13.95 -15.27
CA LYS A 168 -0.34 15.23 -14.98
C LYS A 168 0.33 16.45 -15.62
N VAL A 169 1.61 16.35 -15.99
CA VAL A 169 2.33 17.41 -16.73
C VAL A 169 2.45 17.09 -18.22
N GLY A 170 1.69 16.12 -18.72
CA GLY A 170 1.69 15.71 -20.12
C GLY A 170 2.79 14.72 -20.50
N PHE A 171 3.51 14.16 -19.53
CA PHE A 171 4.51 13.12 -19.78
C PHE A 171 3.86 11.74 -19.66
N ASP A 172 3.07 11.36 -20.68
CA ASP A 172 2.40 10.07 -20.81
C ASP A 172 2.09 9.74 -22.26
N TRP A 173 1.82 8.47 -22.55
CA TRP A 173 1.34 8.02 -23.84
C TRP A 173 -0.20 8.03 -23.89
N ASP A 174 -0.79 8.35 -25.04
CA ASP A 174 -2.25 8.35 -25.21
C ASP A 174 -2.82 6.98 -25.60
N GLN A 175 -1.95 6.04 -26.01
CA GLN A 175 -2.32 4.74 -26.54
C GLN A 175 -1.55 3.64 -25.81
N ILE A 176 -2.12 2.44 -25.76
CA ILE A 176 -1.51 1.27 -25.09
C ILE A 176 -0.33 0.72 -25.92
N THR A 177 -0.39 0.82 -27.26
CA THR A 177 0.62 0.22 -28.15
C THR A 177 2.06 0.70 -27.84
N PRO A 178 2.35 2.01 -27.72
CA PRO A 178 3.68 2.48 -27.34
C PRO A 178 4.17 1.97 -25.98
N VAL A 179 3.24 1.67 -25.04
CA VAL A 179 3.60 1.15 -23.72
C VAL A 179 4.05 -0.31 -23.83
N ILE A 180 3.43 -1.10 -24.70
CA ILE A 180 3.84 -2.48 -24.99
C ILE A 180 5.17 -2.49 -25.73
N GLU A 181 5.34 -1.64 -26.74
CA GLU A 181 6.61 -1.49 -27.49
C GLU A 181 7.75 -1.13 -26.53
N LYS A 182 7.50 -0.24 -25.56
CA LYS A 182 8.50 0.10 -24.54
C LYS A 182 8.89 -1.12 -23.68
N ILE A 183 7.94 -1.97 -23.29
CA ILE A 183 8.27 -3.22 -22.57
C ILE A 183 9.15 -4.15 -23.42
N GLU A 184 8.88 -4.25 -24.72
CA GLU A 184 9.70 -5.05 -25.64
C GLU A 184 11.12 -4.50 -25.79
N GLU A 185 11.26 -3.16 -25.80
CA GLU A 185 12.54 -2.45 -25.77
C GLU A 185 13.33 -2.76 -24.50
N GLU A 186 12.75 -2.57 -23.31
CA GLU A 186 13.43 -2.86 -22.02
C GLU A 186 13.85 -4.35 -21.92
N LEU A 187 13.03 -5.25 -22.46
CA LEU A 187 13.36 -6.68 -22.52
C LEU A 187 14.53 -6.97 -23.49
N ALA A 188 14.72 -6.17 -24.53
CA ALA A 188 15.87 -6.28 -25.42
C ALA A 188 17.14 -5.78 -24.72
N GLU A 189 17.09 -4.62 -24.06
CA GLU A 189 18.21 -4.05 -23.30
C GLU A 189 18.66 -5.00 -22.16
N LEU A 190 17.71 -5.59 -21.42
CA LEU A 190 18.01 -6.61 -20.42
C LEU A 190 18.72 -7.84 -21.01
N LYS A 191 18.33 -8.31 -22.20
CA LYS A 191 19.00 -9.45 -22.87
C LYS A 191 20.44 -9.10 -23.25
N GLU A 192 20.70 -7.88 -23.70
CA GLU A 192 22.05 -7.40 -23.99
C GLU A 192 22.91 -7.30 -22.73
N ALA A 193 22.34 -6.78 -21.63
CA ALA A 193 23.00 -6.73 -20.33
C ALA A 193 23.36 -8.13 -19.79
N ILE A 194 22.45 -9.11 -19.95
CA ILE A 194 22.71 -10.52 -19.60
C ILE A 194 23.84 -11.10 -20.44
N SER A 195 23.82 -10.86 -21.75
CA SER A 195 24.82 -11.38 -22.70
C SER A 195 26.22 -10.83 -22.41
N SER A 196 26.30 -9.57 -21.99
CA SER A 196 27.55 -8.91 -21.58
C SER A 196 28.00 -9.25 -20.14
N ARG A 197 27.19 -9.99 -19.37
CA ARG A 197 27.43 -10.35 -17.95
C ARG A 197 27.71 -9.16 -17.03
N ASN A 198 27.20 -7.98 -17.38
CA ASN A 198 27.35 -6.79 -16.57
C ASN A 198 26.25 -6.75 -15.50
N ILE A 199 26.58 -7.20 -14.28
CA ILE A 199 25.62 -7.31 -13.17
C ILE A 199 24.98 -5.97 -12.80
N LEU A 200 25.70 -4.84 -12.93
CA LEU A 200 25.12 -3.52 -12.63
C LEU A 200 24.05 -3.18 -13.66
N ASN A 201 24.36 -3.30 -14.95
CA ASN A 201 23.38 -3.05 -16.01
C ASN A 201 22.20 -4.02 -15.91
N ILE A 202 22.43 -5.32 -15.64
CA ILE A 202 21.33 -6.30 -15.47
C ILE A 202 20.34 -5.84 -14.40
N LYS A 203 20.84 -5.27 -13.29
CA LYS A 203 19.98 -4.76 -12.23
C LYS A 203 19.17 -3.54 -12.69
N ASP A 204 19.81 -2.62 -13.40
CA ASP A 204 19.17 -1.40 -13.90
C ASP A 204 18.08 -1.76 -14.94
N GLU A 205 18.42 -2.54 -15.97
CA GLU A 205 17.47 -2.98 -17.00
C GLU A 205 16.32 -3.82 -16.43
N MET A 206 16.58 -4.66 -15.43
CA MET A 206 15.50 -5.40 -14.73
C MET A 206 14.54 -4.44 -14.03
N GLY A 207 15.06 -3.36 -13.45
CA GLY A 207 14.26 -2.30 -12.86
C GLY A 207 13.36 -1.62 -13.89
N ASP A 208 13.89 -1.32 -15.06
CA ASP A 208 13.16 -0.64 -16.14
C ASP A 208 12.08 -1.55 -16.75
N VAL A 209 12.33 -2.84 -16.93
CA VAL A 209 11.29 -3.83 -17.29
C VAL A 209 10.13 -3.81 -16.29
N LEU A 210 10.41 -3.86 -14.99
CA LEU A 210 9.38 -3.81 -13.95
C LEU A 210 8.63 -2.47 -13.95
N PHE A 211 9.34 -1.36 -14.15
CA PHE A 211 8.73 -0.03 -14.23
C PHE A 211 7.80 0.11 -15.44
N ALA A 212 8.21 -0.39 -16.61
CA ALA A 212 7.40 -0.43 -17.82
C ALA A 212 6.15 -1.30 -17.66
N GLN A 213 6.26 -2.45 -17.00
CA GLN A 213 5.10 -3.30 -16.66
C GLN A 213 4.09 -2.60 -15.75
N VAL A 214 4.56 -1.82 -14.77
CA VAL A 214 3.68 -0.97 -13.95
C VAL A 214 2.97 0.08 -14.80
N ASN A 215 3.66 0.64 -15.81
CA ASN A 215 3.06 1.60 -16.74
C ASN A 215 1.94 0.97 -17.56
N LEU A 216 2.14 -0.24 -18.06
CA LEU A 216 1.09 -1.01 -18.73
C LEU A 216 -0.09 -1.29 -17.80
N ALA A 217 0.16 -1.76 -16.58
CA ALA A 217 -0.91 -2.01 -15.61
C ALA A 217 -1.74 -0.75 -15.35
N ARG A 218 -1.08 0.41 -15.18
CA ARG A 218 -1.73 1.71 -15.02
C ARG A 218 -2.62 2.09 -16.21
N HIS A 219 -2.14 1.87 -17.44
CA HIS A 219 -2.91 2.11 -18.68
C HIS A 219 -4.11 1.17 -18.82
N LEU A 220 -3.99 -0.05 -18.31
CA LEU A 220 -5.08 -1.02 -18.26
C LEU A 220 -6.07 -0.76 -17.10
N GLY A 221 -5.82 0.24 -16.26
CA GLY A 221 -6.64 0.50 -15.06
C GLY A 221 -6.46 -0.54 -13.96
N VAL A 222 -5.37 -1.31 -13.98
CA VAL A 222 -5.04 -2.37 -13.03
C VAL A 222 -4.03 -1.85 -12.00
N ASN A 223 -4.25 -2.15 -10.72
CA ASN A 223 -3.25 -1.93 -9.69
C ASN A 223 -2.19 -3.05 -9.76
N ALA A 224 -0.96 -2.70 -10.14
CA ALA A 224 0.13 -3.66 -10.33
C ALA A 224 0.48 -4.45 -9.05
N GLU A 225 0.47 -3.80 -7.89
CA GLU A 225 0.76 -4.44 -6.60
C GLU A 225 -0.29 -5.49 -6.25
N GLU A 226 -1.57 -5.13 -6.39
CA GLU A 226 -2.71 -6.03 -6.16
C GLU A 226 -2.70 -7.21 -7.14
N ALA A 227 -2.44 -6.95 -8.43
CA ALA A 227 -2.36 -7.98 -9.45
C ALA A 227 -1.25 -9.01 -9.16
N LEU A 228 -0.10 -8.55 -8.65
CA LEU A 228 1.00 -9.42 -8.26
C LEU A 228 0.66 -10.21 -6.99
N ARG A 229 0.06 -9.58 -5.96
CA ARG A 229 -0.42 -10.30 -4.76
C ARG A 229 -1.39 -11.42 -5.12
N GLY A 230 -2.39 -11.15 -5.97
CA GLY A 230 -3.31 -12.17 -6.44
C GLY A 230 -2.62 -13.30 -7.23
N THR A 231 -1.55 -12.99 -7.96
CA THR A 231 -0.71 -14.00 -8.63
C THR A 231 0.08 -14.84 -7.63
N ASN A 232 0.64 -14.25 -6.58
CA ASN A 232 1.34 -14.95 -5.50
C ASN A 232 0.39 -15.90 -4.76
N GLN A 233 -0.81 -15.45 -4.39
CA GLN A 233 -1.82 -16.31 -3.77
C GLN A 233 -2.20 -17.50 -4.66
N LYS A 234 -2.37 -17.27 -5.97
CA LYS A 234 -2.62 -18.35 -6.95
C LYS A 234 -1.45 -19.33 -7.04
N PHE A 235 -0.22 -18.83 -7.02
CA PHE A 235 0.97 -19.68 -6.97
C PHE A 235 0.95 -20.55 -5.71
N THR A 236 0.73 -19.95 -4.53
CA THR A 236 0.67 -20.66 -3.23
C THR A 236 -0.41 -21.74 -3.24
N ARG A 237 -1.64 -21.44 -3.67
CA ARG A 237 -2.72 -22.46 -3.73
C ARG A 237 -2.35 -23.65 -4.61
N ARG A 238 -1.72 -23.40 -5.76
CA ARG A 238 -1.26 -24.47 -6.67
C ARG A 238 -0.11 -25.26 -6.08
N PHE A 239 0.85 -24.58 -5.47
CA PHE A 239 2.00 -25.25 -4.86
C PHE A 239 1.58 -26.11 -3.66
N ASN A 240 0.67 -25.61 -2.81
CA ASN A 240 0.07 -26.38 -1.72
C ASN A 240 -0.67 -27.63 -2.22
N TYR A 241 -1.21 -27.60 -3.43
CA TYR A 241 -1.75 -28.80 -4.06
C TYR A 241 -0.66 -29.80 -4.45
N VAL A 242 0.44 -29.34 -5.04
CA VAL A 242 1.62 -30.18 -5.35
C VAL A 242 2.16 -30.84 -4.08
N GLU A 243 2.36 -30.07 -3.01
CA GLU A 243 2.74 -30.55 -1.68
C GLU A 243 1.83 -31.70 -1.20
N LYS A 244 0.51 -31.50 -1.29
CA LYS A 244 -0.45 -32.54 -0.92
C LYS A 244 -0.34 -33.79 -1.79
N GLN A 245 0.04 -33.69 -3.06
CA GLN A 245 0.26 -34.87 -3.91
C GLN A 245 1.56 -35.59 -3.54
N VAL A 246 2.64 -34.85 -3.29
CA VAL A 246 3.93 -35.40 -2.84
C VAL A 246 3.74 -36.18 -1.55
N VAL A 247 3.07 -35.59 -0.55
CA VAL A 247 2.76 -36.27 0.73
C VAL A 247 1.91 -37.52 0.50
N LYS A 248 0.90 -37.46 -0.36
CA LYS A 248 0.05 -38.63 -0.68
C LYS A 248 0.80 -39.76 -1.37
N ALA A 249 1.81 -39.43 -2.17
CA ALA A 249 2.66 -40.40 -2.84
C ALA A 249 3.67 -41.05 -1.88
N GLY A 250 3.85 -40.52 -0.67
CA GLY A 250 4.72 -41.11 0.36
C GLY A 250 6.21 -41.11 0.00
N ARG A 251 6.63 -40.22 -0.91
CA ARG A 251 8.02 -40.06 -1.39
C ARG A 251 8.59 -38.73 -0.91
N HIS A 252 9.92 -38.61 -0.84
CA HIS A 252 10.58 -37.33 -0.55
C HIS A 252 10.60 -36.45 -1.80
N TRP A 253 10.75 -35.13 -1.63
CA TRP A 253 10.81 -34.17 -2.73
C TRP A 253 11.92 -34.48 -3.74
N ASP A 254 13.09 -34.86 -3.25
CA ASP A 254 14.26 -35.18 -4.09
C ASP A 254 14.06 -36.43 -4.96
N ASP A 255 13.05 -37.25 -4.65
CA ASP A 255 12.72 -38.42 -5.44
C ASP A 255 11.93 -38.06 -6.71
N PHE A 256 11.33 -36.86 -6.78
CA PHE A 256 10.52 -36.43 -7.92
C PHE A 256 11.35 -35.72 -8.97
N SER A 257 11.13 -36.08 -10.23
CA SER A 257 11.58 -35.29 -11.37
C SER A 257 10.72 -34.03 -11.52
N LEU A 258 11.31 -32.98 -12.15
CA LEU A 258 10.57 -31.76 -12.46
C LEU A 258 9.32 -32.04 -13.30
N SER A 259 9.36 -32.99 -14.23
CA SER A 259 8.21 -33.38 -15.04
C SER A 259 7.08 -34.02 -14.23
N GLU A 260 7.39 -34.79 -13.17
CA GLU A 260 6.37 -35.31 -12.24
C GLU A 260 5.73 -34.18 -11.43
N LEU A 261 6.52 -33.23 -10.93
CA LEU A 261 6.01 -32.07 -10.18
C LEU A 261 5.17 -31.15 -11.08
N ASP A 262 5.62 -30.93 -12.33
CA ASP A 262 4.88 -30.17 -13.35
C ASP A 262 3.54 -30.84 -13.69
N ALA A 263 3.46 -32.17 -13.69
CA ALA A 263 2.20 -32.87 -13.88
C ALA A 263 1.20 -32.60 -12.74
N TYR A 264 1.67 -32.52 -11.48
CA TYR A 264 0.83 -32.10 -10.36
C TYR A 264 0.43 -30.62 -10.45
N TRP A 265 1.34 -29.75 -10.88
CA TRP A 265 1.07 -28.33 -11.11
C TRP A 265 0.01 -28.11 -12.20
N ASP A 266 0.12 -28.81 -13.33
CA ASP A 266 -0.87 -28.73 -14.41
C ASP A 266 -2.22 -29.33 -13.99
N ALA A 267 -2.22 -30.37 -13.14
CA ALA A 267 -3.45 -30.85 -12.52
C ALA A 267 -4.09 -29.78 -11.61
N ALA A 268 -3.29 -29.00 -10.87
CA ALA A 268 -3.78 -27.87 -10.09
C ALA A 268 -4.41 -26.78 -10.98
N LYS A 269 -3.75 -26.42 -12.10
CA LYS A 269 -4.29 -25.48 -13.09
C LYS A 269 -5.65 -25.92 -13.64
N LYS A 270 -5.77 -27.20 -14.04
CA LYS A 270 -7.02 -27.76 -14.59
C LYS A 270 -8.17 -27.72 -13.59
N ARG A 271 -7.88 -27.69 -12.29
CA ARG A 271 -8.87 -27.56 -11.21
C ARG A 271 -9.25 -26.11 -10.89
N GLY A 272 -8.63 -25.12 -11.54
CA GLY A 272 -8.88 -23.71 -11.29
C GLY A 272 -8.30 -23.19 -9.97
N LEU A 273 -7.29 -23.88 -9.41
CA LEU A 273 -6.58 -23.42 -8.21
C LEU A 273 -5.71 -22.17 -8.51
#